data_AF-A0A8X8GYW5-F1
#
_entry.id   AF-A0A8X8GYW5-F1
#
_cell.length_a   1.000
_cell.length_b   1.000
_cell.length_c   1.000
_cell.angle_alpha   90.00
_cell.angle_beta   90.00
_cell.angle_gamma   90.00
#
_symmetry.space_group_name_H-M   'P 1'
#
loop_
_entity.id
_entity.type
_entity.pdbx_description
1 polymer ?
#
loop_
_entity_poly.entity_id
_entity_poly.type
_entity_poly.pdbx_seq_one_letter_code
_entity_poly.pdbx_strand_id
1 'polypeptide(L)'
;MLNNGCNLRGILFEFLSSEYGINYTFEELLESFLEDINRNIFPIAESSFGDNIDFYGKTILNIADLTLENEVVNCVTEKELLIQHSFKNVEDLKEYLYKSSFDELLLIDLDEEILEKITC
;
A
#
# COMPACT_ATOMS: atom_id res chain seq x y z
N MET A 1 -1.45 1.19 -28.08
CA MET A 1 -1.57 1.44 -26.63
C MET A 1 -1.93 0.14 -25.93
N LEU A 2 -1.00 -0.82 -25.84
CA LEU A 2 -1.34 -2.22 -25.56
C LEU A 2 -0.45 -2.92 -24.51
N ASN A 3 0.34 -2.17 -23.72
CA ASN A 3 1.31 -2.78 -22.79
C ASN A 3 1.25 -2.32 -21.32
N ASN A 4 0.37 -1.37 -20.95
CA ASN A 4 0.40 -0.82 -19.58
C ASN A 4 -0.21 -1.77 -18.54
N GLY A 5 -1.25 -2.52 -18.90
CA GLY A 5 -1.90 -3.46 -17.97
C GLY A 5 -1.07 -4.72 -17.65
N CYS A 6 -0.38 -5.27 -18.65
CA CYS A 6 0.54 -6.39 -18.43
C CYS A 6 1.77 -5.97 -17.60
N ASN A 7 2.27 -4.75 -17.83
CA ASN A 7 3.39 -4.20 -17.07
C ASN A 7 3.00 -3.99 -15.60
N LEU A 8 1.86 -3.36 -15.33
CA LEU A 8 1.37 -3.14 -13.96
C LEU A 8 1.17 -4.47 -13.21
N ARG A 9 0.55 -5.47 -13.85
CA ARG A 9 0.38 -6.79 -13.22
C ARG A 9 1.72 -7.45 -12.87
N GLY A 10 2.72 -7.34 -13.74
CA GLY A 10 4.07 -7.84 -13.45
C GLY A 10 4.68 -7.17 -12.23
N ILE A 11 4.63 -5.83 -12.19
CA ILE A 11 5.14 -5.03 -11.06
C ILE A 11 4.47 -5.43 -9.74
N LEU A 12 3.14 -5.50 -9.73
CA LEU A 12 2.37 -5.83 -8.53
C LEU A 12 2.58 -7.28 -8.08
N PHE A 13 2.72 -8.22 -9.02
CA PHE A 13 3.02 -9.61 -8.68
C PHE A 13 4.43 -9.77 -8.10
N GLU A 14 5.42 -9.06 -8.67
CA GLU A 14 6.78 -9.02 -8.13
C GLU A 14 6.79 -8.43 -6.71
N PHE A 15 6.07 -7.33 -6.49
CA PHE A 15 5.93 -6.70 -5.18
C PHE A 15 5.31 -7.65 -4.14
N LEU A 16 4.18 -8.29 -4.47
CA LEU A 16 3.54 -9.26 -3.58
C LEU A 16 4.46 -10.45 -3.28
N SER A 17 5.18 -10.93 -4.29
CA SER A 17 6.13 -12.03 -4.15
C SER A 17 7.30 -11.67 -3.23
N SER A 18 7.82 -10.45 -3.31
CA SER A 18 8.95 -10.01 -2.48
C SER A 18 8.55 -9.77 -1.03
N GLU A 19 7.41 -9.13 -0.80
CA GLU A 19 6.95 -8.75 0.54
C GLU A 19 6.28 -9.92 1.28
N TYR A 20 5.48 -10.72 0.59
CA TYR A 20 4.61 -11.73 1.21
C TYR A 20 4.92 -13.16 0.78
N GLY A 21 5.65 -13.37 -0.32
CA GLY A 21 5.83 -14.67 -0.96
C GLY A 21 6.54 -15.74 -0.12
N ILE A 22 7.22 -15.37 0.98
CA ILE A 22 7.87 -16.33 1.89
C ILE A 22 6.85 -17.22 2.61
N ASN A 23 5.63 -16.72 2.83
CA ASN A 23 4.59 -17.41 3.60
C ASN A 23 3.57 -18.17 2.74
N TYR A 24 3.71 -18.13 1.41
CA TYR A 24 2.74 -18.70 0.47
C TYR A 24 3.39 -19.72 -0.46
N THR A 25 2.62 -20.72 -0.88
CA THR A 25 2.89 -21.45 -2.11
C THR A 25 2.65 -20.56 -3.33
N PHE A 26 3.19 -20.93 -4.49
CA PHE A 26 2.97 -20.18 -5.72
C PHE A 26 1.47 -20.12 -6.09
N GLU A 27 0.74 -21.21 -5.89
CA GLU A 27 -0.70 -21.29 -6.15
C GLU A 27 -1.49 -20.33 -5.27
N GLU A 28 -1.22 -20.30 -3.97
CA GLU A 28 -1.89 -19.38 -3.03
C GLU A 28 -1.57 -17.91 -3.35
N LEU A 29 -0.31 -17.62 -3.69
CA LEU A 29 0.14 -16.29 -4.08
C LEU A 29 -0.57 -15.81 -5.36
N LEU A 30 -0.69 -16.69 -6.36
CA LEU A 30 -1.36 -16.40 -7.62
C LEU A 30 -2.87 -16.19 -7.41
N GLU A 31 -3.51 -17.01 -6.58
CA GLU A 31 -4.94 -16.87 -6.29
C GLU A 31 -5.24 -15.53 -5.60
N SER A 32 -4.47 -15.20 -4.56
CA SER A 32 -4.55 -13.91 -3.85
C SER A 32 -4.35 -12.73 -4.81
N PHE A 33 -3.28 -12.78 -5.62
CA PHE A 33 -3.00 -11.75 -6.62
C PHE A 33 -4.17 -11.54 -7.60
N LEU A 34 -4.77 -12.62 -8.10
CA LEU A 34 -5.88 -12.53 -9.05
C LEU A 34 -7.14 -11.96 -8.38
N GLU A 35 -7.41 -12.29 -7.12
CA GLU A 35 -8.52 -11.72 -6.35
C GLU A 35 -8.39 -10.20 -6.24
N ASP A 36 -7.21 -9.71 -5.84
CA ASP A 36 -6.94 -8.28 -5.64
C ASP A 36 -6.99 -7.49 -6.96
N ILE A 37 -6.33 -8.00 -8.01
CA ILE A 37 -6.37 -7.37 -9.34
C ILE A 37 -7.82 -7.28 -9.86
N ASN A 38 -8.65 -8.31 -9.65
CA ASN A 38 -10.02 -8.30 -10.13
C ASN A 38 -10.92 -7.31 -9.37
N ARG A 39 -10.54 -6.94 -8.14
CA ARG A 39 -11.23 -5.92 -7.33
C ARG A 39 -10.83 -4.49 -7.70
N ASN A 40 -9.85 -4.29 -8.59
CA ASN A 40 -9.19 -3.00 -8.88
C ASN A 40 -8.54 -2.34 -7.66
N ILE A 41 -8.36 -3.07 -6.57
CA ILE A 41 -7.74 -2.59 -5.33
C ILE A 41 -6.66 -3.59 -4.98
N PHE A 42 -5.43 -3.11 -4.83
CA PHE A 42 -4.29 -3.96 -4.52
C PHE A 42 -3.70 -3.58 -3.16
N PRO A 43 -3.57 -4.51 -2.20
CA PRO A 43 -2.92 -4.22 -0.92
C PRO A 43 -1.42 -3.98 -1.11
N ILE A 44 -0.88 -2.96 -0.43
CA ILE A 44 0.52 -2.56 -0.54
C ILE A 44 1.25 -2.71 0.79
N ALA A 45 0.71 -2.16 1.87
CA ALA A 45 1.28 -2.28 3.20
C ALA A 45 0.15 -2.26 4.23
N GLU A 46 0.26 -3.07 5.27
CA GLU A 46 -0.72 -3.11 6.36
C GLU A 46 -0.02 -3.59 7.62
N SER A 47 -0.05 -2.78 8.68
CA SER A 47 0.54 -3.15 9.97
C SER A 47 0.01 -2.26 11.09
N SER A 48 0.07 -2.79 12.32
CA SER A 48 0.01 -1.97 13.52
C SER A 48 1.42 -1.50 13.92
N PHE A 49 1.53 -0.31 14.51
CA PHE A 49 2.78 0.29 14.94
C PHE A 49 2.58 1.30 16.07
N GLY A 50 3.69 1.74 16.68
CA GLY A 50 3.71 2.67 17.80
C GLY A 50 3.93 1.97 19.14
N ASP A 51 4.73 2.59 20.02
CA ASP A 51 5.11 2.00 21.31
C ASP A 51 4.18 2.41 22.47
N ASN A 52 3.69 3.66 22.44
CA ASN A 52 2.87 4.26 23.49
C ASN A 52 1.42 4.53 23.05
N ILE A 53 1.21 4.69 21.75
CA ILE A 53 -0.09 4.90 21.12
C ILE A 53 -0.14 3.93 19.97
N ASP A 54 -1.15 3.06 19.99
CA ASP A 54 -1.34 2.06 18.96
C ASP A 54 -1.96 2.72 17.74
N PHE A 55 -1.26 2.63 16.62
CA PHE A 55 -1.77 2.98 15.31
C PHE A 55 -1.97 1.74 14.46
N TYR A 56 -2.97 1.79 13.59
CA TYR A 56 -3.15 0.86 12.50
C TYR A 56 -2.98 1.63 11.20
N GLY A 57 -2.05 1.18 10.36
CA GLY A 57 -1.81 1.75 9.04
C GLY A 57 -2.19 0.75 7.96
N LYS A 58 -2.82 1.25 6.90
CA LYS A 58 -3.18 0.47 5.72
C LYS A 58 -2.99 1.30 4.47
N THR A 59 -2.27 0.74 3.52
CA THR A 59 -2.04 1.32 2.19
C THR A 59 -2.54 0.39 1.12
N ILE A 60 -3.39 0.92 0.25
CA ILE A 60 -3.91 0.22 -0.93
C ILE A 60 -3.61 1.02 -2.19
N LEU A 61 -3.44 0.34 -3.32
CA LEU A 61 -3.40 0.94 -4.64
C LEU A 61 -4.75 0.76 -5.32
N ASN A 62 -5.37 1.87 -5.71
CA ASN A 62 -6.45 1.88 -6.67
C ASN A 62 -5.87 1.79 -8.09
N ILE A 63 -6.10 0.65 -8.74
CA ILE A 63 -5.51 0.30 -10.04
C ILE A 63 -6.09 1.17 -11.16
N ALA A 64 -7.35 1.57 -11.04
CA ALA A 64 -8.08 2.25 -12.11
C ALA A 64 -7.54 3.66 -12.39
N ASP A 65 -7.08 4.35 -11.34
CA ASP A 65 -6.57 5.73 -11.42
C ASP A 65 -5.11 5.87 -10.98
N LEU A 66 -4.45 4.76 -10.61
CA LEU A 66 -3.07 4.73 -10.11
C LEU A 66 -2.89 5.65 -8.90
N THR A 67 -3.73 5.48 -7.89
CA THR A 67 -3.65 6.24 -6.64
C THR A 67 -3.36 5.30 -5.48
N LEU A 68 -2.32 5.60 -4.70
CA LEU A 68 -2.16 5.00 -3.38
C LEU A 68 -3.04 5.76 -2.39
N GLU A 69 -3.81 5.01 -1.62
CA GLU A 69 -4.58 5.52 -0.49
C GLU A 69 -4.02 4.91 0.78
N ASN A 70 -3.63 5.76 1.71
CA ASN A 70 -3.15 5.38 3.02
C ASN A 70 -4.12 5.88 4.09
N GLU A 71 -4.55 4.93 4.91
CA GLU A 71 -5.39 5.15 6.07
C GLU A 71 -4.54 4.88 7.32
N VAL A 72 -4.46 5.87 8.21
CA VAL A 72 -3.86 5.72 9.53
C VAL A 72 -4.90 6.01 10.60
N VAL A 73 -5.16 5.00 11.42
CA VAL A 73 -6.12 5.07 12.52
C VAL A 73 -5.36 5.05 13.84
N ASN A 74 -5.64 6.03 14.69
CA ASN A 74 -5.27 5.94 16.10
C ASN A 74 -6.26 5.01 16.80
N CYS A 75 -5.80 3.83 17.22
CA CYS A 75 -6.64 2.80 17.82
C CYS A 75 -7.18 3.18 19.21
N VAL A 76 -6.63 4.22 19.84
CA VAL A 76 -7.07 4.72 21.15
C VAL A 76 -8.18 5.76 21.01
N THR A 77 -8.04 6.68 20.05
CA THR A 77 -8.98 7.79 19.87
C THR A 77 -10.00 7.56 18.76
N GLU A 78 -9.83 6.49 17.97
CA GLU A 78 -10.58 6.18 16.75
C GLU A 78 -10.51 7.31 15.70
N LYS A 79 -9.54 8.23 15.83
CA LYS A 79 -9.29 9.26 14.83
C LYS A 79 -8.57 8.65 13.64
N GLU A 80 -9.02 9.05 12.47
CA GLU A 80 -8.53 8.58 11.18
C GLU A 80 -7.88 9.72 10.42
N LEU A 81 -6.82 9.38 9.69
CA LEU A 81 -6.23 10.23 8.68
C LEU A 81 -6.15 9.47 7.36
N LEU A 82 -6.64 10.12 6.30
CA LEU A 82 -6.59 9.61 4.94
C LEU A 82 -5.66 10.46 4.08
N ILE A 83 -4.70 9.81 3.43
CA ILE A 83 -3.78 10.43 2.48
C ILE A 83 -3.88 9.71 1.15
N GLN A 84 -3.82 10.48 0.08
CA GLN A 84 -3.84 9.96 -1.29
C GLN A 84 -2.63 10.49 -2.07
N HIS A 85 -1.97 9.59 -2.80
CA HIS A 85 -0.86 9.91 -3.68
C HIS A 85 -1.12 9.33 -5.08
N SER A 86 -1.38 10.20 -6.05
CA SER A 86 -1.68 9.79 -7.43
C SER A 86 -0.45 9.82 -8.34
N PHE A 87 -0.29 8.80 -9.16
CA PHE A 87 0.79 8.67 -10.13
C PHE A 87 0.35 9.05 -11.54
N LYS A 88 1.22 9.67 -12.33
CA LYS A 88 0.87 10.07 -13.70
C LYS A 88 0.80 8.87 -14.64
N ASN A 89 1.56 7.83 -14.35
CA ASN A 89 1.68 6.63 -15.16
C ASN A 89 2.27 5.46 -14.35
N VAL A 90 2.28 4.27 -14.95
CA VAL A 90 2.74 3.02 -14.31
C VAL A 90 4.24 3.04 -13.97
N GLU A 91 5.09 3.72 -14.75
CA GLU A 91 6.52 3.81 -14.46
C GLU A 91 6.80 4.69 -13.24
N ASP A 92 6.06 5.79 -13.06
CA ASP A 92 6.15 6.63 -11.87
C ASP A 92 5.80 5.81 -10.60
N LEU A 93 4.72 5.01 -10.67
CA LEU A 93 4.33 4.11 -9.58
C LEU A 93 5.41 3.05 -9.29
N LYS A 94 5.96 2.43 -10.34
CA LYS A 94 7.01 1.42 -10.20
C LYS A 94 8.25 2.00 -9.51
N GLU A 95 8.69 3.17 -9.95
CA GLU A 95 9.85 3.85 -9.38
C GLU A 95 9.63 4.17 -7.90
N TYR A 96 8.42 4.61 -7.54
CA TYR A 96 8.04 4.86 -6.16
C TYR A 96 8.11 3.58 -5.33
N LEU A 97 7.38 2.52 -5.71
CA LEU A 97 7.35 1.25 -4.97
C LEU A 97 8.74 0.63 -4.77
N TYR A 98 9.65 0.75 -5.75
CA TYR A 98 11.00 0.20 -5.64
C TYR A 98 11.98 1.05 -4.82
N LYS A 99 11.65 2.32 -4.58
CA LYS A 99 12.47 3.22 -3.75
C LYS A 99 11.99 3.32 -2.32
N SER A 100 10.71 3.00 -2.09
CA SER A 100 10.12 3.03 -0.77
C SER A 100 10.41 1.76 0.02
N SER A 101 10.64 1.93 1.31
CA SER A 101 10.60 0.88 2.32
C SER A 101 9.16 0.58 2.76
N PHE A 102 8.96 -0.54 3.46
CA PHE A 102 7.66 -0.89 4.03
C PHE A 102 7.10 0.21 4.93
N ASP A 103 7.92 0.79 5.81
CA ASP A 103 7.49 1.86 6.74
C ASP A 103 7.08 3.13 5.98
N GLU A 104 7.81 3.50 4.92
CA GLU A 104 7.44 4.64 4.07
C GLU A 104 6.12 4.38 3.32
N LEU A 105 5.90 3.16 2.85
CA LEU A 105 4.63 2.76 2.23
C LEU A 105 3.47 2.72 3.23
N LEU A 106 3.74 2.38 4.49
CA LEU A 106 2.75 2.33 5.57
C LEU A 106 2.29 3.71 6.04
N LEU A 107 3.13 4.74 5.86
CA LEU A 107 2.90 6.08 6.40
C LEU A 107 2.70 7.16 5.34
N ILE A 108 2.99 6.93 4.06
CA ILE A 108 2.89 7.89 2.92
C ILE A 108 2.90 9.38 3.34
N ASP A 109 4.08 9.99 3.31
CA ASP A 109 4.26 11.43 3.58
C ASP A 109 3.77 11.88 4.98
N LEU A 110 3.61 10.96 5.94
CA LEU A 110 3.38 11.27 7.34
C LEU A 110 4.66 11.40 8.13
N ASP A 111 4.78 12.54 8.80
CA ASP A 111 5.75 12.77 9.85
C ASP A 111 5.10 12.71 11.24
N GLU A 112 5.95 12.78 12.26
CA GLU A 112 5.54 12.75 13.67
C GLU A 112 4.57 13.90 14.01
N GLU A 113 4.74 15.09 13.41
CA GLU A 113 3.88 16.25 13.68
C GLU A 113 2.44 16.02 13.18
N ILE A 114 2.27 15.33 12.05
CA ILE A 114 0.94 14.98 11.54
C ILE A 114 0.30 13.90 12.41
N LEU A 115 1.09 12.89 12.83
CA LEU A 115 0.59 11.84 13.73
C LEU A 115 0.17 12.42 15.09
N GLU A 116 0.87 13.41 15.62
CA GLU A 116 0.49 14.11 16.86
C GLU A 116 -0.90 14.78 16.78
N LYS A 117 -1.34 15.20 15.58
CA LYS A 117 -2.67 15.85 15.41
C LYS A 117 -3.83 14.87 15.63
N ILE A 118 -3.60 13.58 15.43
CA ILE A 118 -4.62 12.53 15.66
C ILE A 118 -4.49 11.87 17.04
N THR A 119 -3.50 12.25 17.85
CA THR A 119 -3.34 11.77 19.25
C THR A 119 -3.93 12.71 20.28
N CYS A 120 -4.05 14.02 19.98
CA CYS A 120 -4.57 15.05 20.89
C CYS A 120 -6.10 15.11 20.95
#